data_AF-A0A3B9X0W4-F1
#
_entry.id   AF-A0A3B9X0W4-F1
#
_cell.length_a   1.000
_cell.length_b   1.000
_cell.length_c   1.000
_cell.angle_alpha   90.00
_cell.angle_beta   90.00
_cell.angle_gamma   90.00
#
_symmetry.space_group_name_H-M   'P 1'
#
loop_
_entity.id
_entity.type
_entity.pdbx_description
1 polymer ?
#
loop_
_entity_poly.entity_id
_entity_poly.type
_entity_poly.pdbx_seq_one_letter_code
_entity_poly.pdbx_strand_id
1 'polypeptide(L)'
;PTPELPSFTLETPAAAAELKTSQLVWGRWAEGKGDLERITLGRAVAAEGKKQTIGDFNYILFRDEGDAVRVDRGLGVVNFALSSAQAFYNSSTGVVAMQVLDGSLGIDFQQNSFATELNLNHELTGQVDFIAAGGFFDGGFFHSRNDAQRIAGAVSFDGTEAGYLFERQLEAGSIDGLTLWNSQ
;
A
#
# COMPACT_ATOMS: atom_id res chain seq x y z
N PRO A 1 -6.70 -12.75 -29.48
CA PRO A 1 -6.83 -12.45 -28.03
C PRO A 1 -5.85 -11.34 -27.64
N THR A 2 -6.37 -10.17 -27.25
CA THR A 2 -5.56 -9.17 -26.56
C THR A 2 -5.08 -9.80 -25.24
N PRO A 3 -3.79 -9.74 -24.88
CA PRO A 3 -3.34 -10.20 -23.57
C PRO A 3 -4.14 -9.46 -22.50
N GLU A 4 -4.72 -10.19 -21.56
CA GLU A 4 -5.31 -9.58 -20.37
C GLU A 4 -4.17 -8.92 -19.60
N LEU A 5 -4.25 -7.61 -19.40
CA LEU A 5 -3.23 -6.89 -18.64
C LEU A 5 -3.25 -7.43 -17.20
N PRO A 6 -2.09 -7.68 -16.58
CA PRO A 6 -2.07 -8.03 -15.17
C PRO A 6 -2.78 -6.94 -14.36
N SER A 7 -3.63 -7.36 -13.41
CA SER A 7 -4.27 -6.48 -12.45
C SER A 7 -3.86 -6.93 -11.05
N PHE A 8 -3.20 -6.04 -10.31
CA PHE A 8 -2.89 -6.23 -8.90
C PHE A 8 -4.08 -5.89 -8.00
N THR A 9 -5.18 -5.41 -8.59
CA THR A 9 -6.48 -5.29 -7.93
C THR A 9 -7.21 -6.63 -8.01
N LEU A 10 -7.46 -7.24 -6.85
CA LEU A 10 -8.22 -8.50 -6.77
C LEU A 10 -9.67 -8.30 -7.22
N GLU A 11 -10.26 -9.31 -7.86
CA GLU A 11 -11.67 -9.27 -8.25
C GLU A 11 -12.61 -9.32 -7.04
N THR A 12 -12.25 -10.14 -6.06
CA THR A 12 -12.99 -10.34 -4.79
C THR A 12 -12.11 -10.01 -3.58
N PRO A 13 -12.71 -9.71 -2.42
CA PRO A 13 -11.95 -9.52 -1.18
C PRO A 13 -11.09 -10.75 -0.83
N ALA A 14 -9.84 -10.51 -0.46
CA ALA A 14 -8.93 -11.55 0.02
C ALA A 14 -9.46 -12.17 1.32
N ALA A 15 -9.22 -13.47 1.49
CA ALA A 15 -9.66 -14.16 2.69
C ALA A 15 -8.85 -13.70 3.91
N ALA A 16 -9.50 -13.56 5.07
CA ALA A 16 -8.80 -13.16 6.30
C ALA A 16 -7.67 -14.13 6.70
N ALA A 17 -7.83 -15.43 6.42
CA ALA A 17 -6.78 -16.41 6.70
C ALA A 17 -5.54 -16.19 5.82
N GLU A 18 -5.72 -15.75 4.57
CA GLU A 18 -4.63 -15.48 3.63
C GLU A 18 -3.86 -14.23 4.05
N LEU A 19 -4.56 -13.09 4.25
CA LEU A 19 -3.92 -11.84 4.66
C LEU A 19 -3.18 -11.96 5.99
N LYS A 20 -3.68 -12.77 6.94
CA LYS A 20 -3.02 -12.96 8.24
C LYS A 20 -1.72 -13.77 8.18
N THR A 21 -1.38 -14.37 7.04
CA THR A 21 -0.06 -15.01 6.87
C THR A 21 1.07 -14.01 6.66
N SER A 22 0.76 -12.81 6.19
CA SER A 22 1.72 -11.72 5.97
C SER A 22 2.16 -11.08 7.28
N GLN A 23 3.38 -10.54 7.31
CA GLN A 23 3.87 -9.71 8.42
C GLN A 23 3.13 -8.38 8.47
N LEU A 24 2.79 -7.80 7.32
CA LEU A 24 2.06 -6.55 7.17
C LEU A 24 0.59 -6.78 6.76
N VAL A 25 -0.35 -6.23 7.53
CA VAL A 25 -1.79 -6.41 7.30
C VAL A 25 -2.55 -5.09 7.43
N TRP A 26 -3.35 -4.76 6.43
CA TRP A 26 -4.22 -3.60 6.48
C TRP A 26 -5.50 -3.86 7.30
N GLY A 27 -5.74 -3.02 8.29
CA GLY A 27 -6.99 -2.93 9.02
C GLY A 27 -7.82 -1.73 8.59
N ARG A 28 -9.15 -1.86 8.56
CA ARG A 28 -10.12 -0.79 8.28
C ARG A 28 -11.06 -0.53 9.45
N TRP A 29 -11.61 0.69 9.52
CA TRP A 29 -12.62 1.09 10.49
C TRP A 29 -13.98 1.00 9.81
N ALA A 30 -14.98 0.57 10.57
CA ALA A 30 -16.31 0.28 10.02
C ALA A 30 -16.20 -0.57 8.73
N GLU A 31 -17.06 -0.31 7.76
CA GLU A 31 -17.08 -1.05 6.48
C GLU A 31 -16.09 -0.52 5.44
N GLY A 32 -15.31 0.53 5.73
CA GLY A 32 -14.44 1.17 4.73
C GLY A 32 -15.23 1.64 3.50
N LYS A 33 -14.83 1.19 2.31
CA LYS A 33 -15.53 1.41 1.03
C LYS A 33 -16.53 0.28 0.68
N GLY A 34 -16.92 -0.54 1.66
CA GLY A 34 -17.91 -1.62 1.50
C GLY A 34 -17.40 -2.73 0.56
N ASP A 35 -18.24 -3.13 -0.40
CA ASP A 35 -17.96 -4.22 -1.34
C ASP A 35 -16.79 -3.93 -2.31
N LEU A 36 -16.18 -2.74 -2.24
CA LEU A 36 -14.99 -2.37 -3.01
C LEU A 36 -13.67 -2.71 -2.29
N GLU A 37 -13.71 -3.04 -1.00
CA GLU A 37 -12.53 -3.44 -0.23
C GLU A 37 -11.93 -4.75 -0.77
N ARG A 38 -10.60 -4.84 -0.88
CA ARG A 38 -9.93 -6.03 -1.42
C ARG A 38 -8.90 -6.63 -0.49
N ILE A 39 -8.08 -5.81 0.14
CA ILE A 39 -6.89 -6.25 0.89
C ILE A 39 -6.92 -5.82 2.35
N THR A 40 -8.10 -5.46 2.88
CA THR A 40 -8.27 -5.00 4.26
C THR A 40 -9.08 -5.99 5.09
N LEU A 41 -8.83 -5.98 6.40
CA LEU A 41 -9.63 -6.68 7.41
C LEU A 41 -10.24 -5.69 8.40
N GLY A 42 -11.29 -6.09 9.12
CA GLY A 42 -11.76 -5.29 10.25
C GLY A 42 -10.63 -5.09 11.27
N ARG A 43 -10.45 -3.86 11.76
CA ARG A 43 -9.32 -3.48 12.63
C ARG A 43 -8.96 -4.50 13.72
N ALA A 44 -9.97 -5.01 14.43
CA ALA A 44 -9.74 -5.97 15.52
C ALA A 44 -9.06 -7.26 15.04
N VAL A 45 -9.45 -7.76 13.87
CA VAL A 45 -8.89 -8.97 13.25
C VAL A 45 -7.49 -8.69 12.69
N ALA A 46 -7.28 -7.53 12.05
CA ALA A 46 -5.97 -7.14 11.53
C ALA A 46 -4.92 -6.96 12.64
N ALA A 47 -5.35 -6.53 13.83
CA ALA A 47 -4.49 -6.25 14.97
C ALA A 47 -4.05 -7.50 15.75
N GLU A 48 -4.62 -8.68 15.48
CA GLU A 48 -4.30 -9.92 16.20
C GLU A 48 -2.80 -10.24 16.08
N GLY A 49 -2.06 -10.13 17.20
CA GLY A 49 -0.62 -10.42 17.26
C GLY A 49 0.28 -9.39 16.58
N LYS A 50 -0.25 -8.23 16.16
CA LYS A 50 0.50 -7.21 15.41
C LYS A 50 0.39 -5.83 16.04
N LYS A 51 1.35 -4.95 15.77
CA LYS A 51 1.35 -3.56 16.26
C LYS A 51 1.02 -2.56 15.16
N GLN A 52 0.45 -1.43 15.54
CA GLN A 52 0.12 -0.34 14.61
C GLN A 52 1.39 0.32 14.09
N THR A 53 1.42 0.63 12.79
CA THR A 53 2.53 1.34 12.14
C THR A 53 2.04 2.69 11.61
N ILE A 54 1.69 2.76 10.33
CA ILE A 54 1.16 3.92 9.64
C ILE A 54 -0.34 3.79 9.41
N GLY A 55 -0.98 4.89 9.04
CA GLY A 55 -2.41 4.90 8.74
C GLY A 55 -2.94 6.30 8.47
N ASP A 56 -4.25 6.33 8.25
CA ASP A 56 -5.08 7.53 8.17
C ASP A 56 -6.35 7.33 9.02
N PHE A 57 -7.44 8.05 8.71
CA PHE A 57 -8.70 7.89 9.42
C PHE A 57 -9.49 6.63 9.03
N ASN A 58 -9.10 5.95 7.95
CA ASN A 58 -9.82 4.82 7.38
C ASN A 58 -9.05 3.49 7.53
N TYR A 59 -7.73 3.54 7.44
CA TYR A 59 -6.82 2.41 7.30
C TYR A 59 -5.58 2.51 8.22
N ILE A 60 -5.16 1.38 8.79
CA ILE A 60 -3.95 1.21 9.60
C ILE A 60 -3.23 0.02 9.03
N LEU A 61 -1.94 0.17 8.80
CA LEU A 61 -1.07 -0.95 8.56
C LEU A 61 -0.61 -1.51 9.90
N PHE A 62 -0.89 -2.78 10.14
CA PHE A 62 -0.39 -3.53 11.27
C PHE A 62 0.83 -4.35 10.85
N ARG A 63 1.81 -4.45 11.74
CA ARG A 63 3.04 -5.20 11.52
C ARG A 63 3.26 -6.24 12.60
N ASP A 64 3.64 -7.44 12.20
CA ASP A 64 4.23 -8.42 13.10
C ASP A 64 5.61 -7.92 13.51
N GLU A 65 5.78 -7.68 14.80
CA GLU A 65 7.04 -7.20 15.34
C GLU A 65 7.82 -8.30 16.06
N GLY A 66 7.20 -9.44 16.37
CA GLY A 66 7.76 -10.42 17.30
C GLY A 66 8.41 -9.74 18.52
N ASP A 67 9.68 -10.06 18.75
CA ASP A 67 10.55 -9.39 19.75
C ASP A 67 11.46 -8.30 19.14
N ALA A 68 11.39 -8.09 17.82
CA ALA A 68 12.18 -7.08 17.13
C ALA A 68 11.61 -5.66 17.37
N VAL A 69 12.51 -4.68 17.32
CA VAL A 69 12.18 -3.25 17.51
C VAL A 69 12.77 -2.36 16.43
N ARG A 70 13.51 -2.94 15.48
CA ARG A 70 14.18 -2.24 14.38
C ARG A 70 14.30 -3.17 13.18
N VAL A 71 14.42 -2.55 12.02
CA VAL A 71 14.74 -3.27 10.78
C VAL A 71 16.15 -3.87 10.88
N ASP A 72 16.31 -5.04 10.28
CA ASP A 72 17.59 -5.74 10.18
C ASP A 72 18.68 -4.86 9.58
N ARG A 73 19.89 -5.03 10.11
CA ARG A 73 21.05 -4.26 9.70
C ARG A 73 21.70 -4.89 8.48
N GLY A 74 22.36 -4.06 7.68
CA GLY A 74 23.10 -4.53 6.51
C GLY A 74 22.22 -4.84 5.30
N LEU A 75 20.93 -4.47 5.37
CA LEU A 75 20.12 -4.37 4.17
C LEU A 75 20.74 -3.32 3.23
N GLY A 76 20.91 -3.70 1.96
CA GLY A 76 21.44 -2.83 0.92
C GLY A 76 20.31 -2.08 0.23
N VAL A 77 20.23 -2.20 -1.08
CA VAL A 77 19.04 -1.83 -1.85
C VAL A 77 18.14 -3.06 -1.94
N VAL A 78 16.86 -2.91 -1.56
CA VAL A 78 15.85 -3.96 -1.71
C VAL A 78 14.78 -3.47 -2.67
N ASN A 79 14.51 -4.28 -3.70
CA ASN A 79 13.39 -4.08 -4.61
C ASN A 79 12.24 -4.98 -4.19
N PHE A 80 11.02 -4.48 -4.30
CA PHE A 80 9.83 -5.21 -3.96
C PHE A 80 8.94 -5.36 -5.18
N ALA A 81 8.38 -6.55 -5.35
CA ALA A 81 7.32 -6.83 -6.31
C ALA A 81 5.96 -6.53 -5.67
N LEU A 82 5.07 -5.88 -6.44
CA LEU A 82 3.71 -5.61 -6.00
C LEU A 82 2.98 -6.94 -5.81
N SER A 83 2.47 -7.20 -4.61
CA SER A 83 1.71 -8.41 -4.32
C SER A 83 0.23 -8.19 -4.57
N SER A 84 -0.30 -7.09 -4.07
CA SER A 84 -1.69 -6.71 -4.23
C SER A 84 -1.90 -5.23 -3.92
N ALA A 85 -2.95 -4.65 -4.49
CA ALA A 85 -3.31 -3.27 -4.26
C ALA A 85 -4.83 -3.08 -4.28
N GLN A 86 -5.29 -2.01 -3.66
CA GLN A 86 -6.61 -1.43 -3.90
C GLN A 86 -6.47 0.07 -4.05
N ALA A 87 -7.15 0.64 -5.03
CA ALA A 87 -7.14 2.07 -5.28
C ALA A 87 -8.57 2.53 -5.61
N PHE A 88 -8.90 3.75 -5.20
CA PHE A 88 -10.21 4.34 -5.37
C PHE A 88 -10.08 5.74 -5.94
N TYR A 89 -10.91 6.04 -6.92
CA TYR A 89 -11.11 7.41 -7.38
C TYR A 89 -12.37 7.97 -6.71
N ASN A 90 -12.18 9.07 -5.99
CA ASN A 90 -13.24 9.81 -5.30
C ASN A 90 -13.52 11.08 -6.09
N SER A 91 -14.76 11.21 -6.55
CA SER A 91 -15.24 12.35 -7.33
C SER A 91 -16.53 12.90 -6.73
N SER A 92 -17.06 13.99 -7.29
CA SER A 92 -18.36 14.52 -6.90
C SER A 92 -19.52 13.56 -7.16
N THR A 93 -19.35 12.58 -8.06
CA THR A 93 -20.39 11.60 -8.41
C THR A 93 -20.32 10.31 -7.59
N GLY A 94 -19.27 10.15 -6.77
CA GLY A 94 -19.09 8.98 -5.91
C GLY A 94 -17.67 8.43 -5.93
N VAL A 95 -17.54 7.25 -5.33
CA VAL A 95 -16.28 6.50 -5.23
C VAL A 95 -16.34 5.28 -6.13
N VAL A 96 -15.29 5.07 -6.92
CA VAL A 96 -15.15 3.91 -7.81
C VAL A 96 -13.79 3.25 -7.59
N ALA A 97 -13.72 1.93 -7.75
CA ALA A 97 -12.46 1.19 -7.68
C ALA A 97 -11.65 1.38 -8.97
N MET A 98 -10.34 1.53 -8.83
CA MET A 98 -9.40 1.62 -9.94
C MET A 98 -8.62 0.31 -10.10
N GLN A 99 -8.22 0.03 -11.34
CA GLN A 99 -7.24 -1.02 -11.61
C GLN A 99 -5.85 -0.51 -11.29
N VAL A 100 -5.04 -1.35 -10.65
CA VAL A 100 -3.59 -1.17 -10.52
C VAL A 100 -2.93 -2.16 -11.45
N LEU A 101 -2.36 -1.66 -12.55
CA LEU A 101 -1.89 -2.47 -13.67
C LEU A 101 -0.44 -2.93 -13.47
N ASP A 102 0.37 -2.08 -12.84
CA ASP A 102 1.79 -2.35 -12.58
C ASP A 102 2.29 -1.48 -11.42
N GLY A 103 3.47 -1.82 -10.89
CA GLY A 103 4.15 -1.02 -9.89
C GLY A 103 5.56 -1.48 -9.57
N SER A 104 6.36 -0.54 -9.07
CA SER A 104 7.71 -0.80 -8.56
C SER A 104 7.91 -0.10 -7.23
N LEU A 105 8.64 -0.73 -6.32
CA LEU A 105 9.06 -0.13 -5.06
C LEU A 105 10.51 -0.52 -4.78
N GLY A 106 11.37 0.48 -4.59
CA GLY A 106 12.76 0.31 -4.18
C GLY A 106 13.03 1.08 -2.90
N ILE A 107 13.73 0.44 -1.95
CA ILE A 107 14.21 1.07 -0.72
C ILE A 107 15.73 0.90 -0.64
N ASP A 108 16.44 2.00 -0.53
CA ASP A 108 17.87 2.04 -0.23
C ASP A 108 18.06 2.31 1.26
N PHE A 109 18.35 1.23 2.01
CA PHE A 109 18.58 1.29 3.46
C PHE A 109 19.93 1.93 3.82
N GLN A 110 20.85 2.10 2.86
CA GLN A 110 22.13 2.78 3.07
C GLN A 110 21.98 4.30 2.88
N GLN A 111 21.18 4.71 1.89
CA GLN A 111 20.92 6.11 1.59
C GLN A 111 19.68 6.67 2.29
N ASN A 112 18.96 5.85 3.05
CA ASN A 112 17.73 6.23 3.74
C ASN A 112 16.71 6.85 2.77
N SER A 113 16.46 6.18 1.64
CA SER A 113 15.56 6.67 0.60
C SER A 113 14.67 5.58 0.02
N PHE A 114 13.55 6.00 -0.57
CA PHE A 114 12.69 5.13 -1.36
C PHE A 114 12.28 5.80 -2.67
N ALA A 115 11.90 4.97 -3.64
CA ALA A 115 11.22 5.38 -4.85
C ALA A 115 10.14 4.36 -5.20
N THR A 116 8.99 4.83 -5.69
CA THR A 116 7.86 3.99 -6.09
C THR A 116 7.13 4.54 -7.30
N GLU A 117 6.54 3.64 -8.06
CA GLU A 117 5.60 3.92 -9.14
C GLU A 117 4.41 2.95 -9.07
N LEU A 118 3.20 3.44 -9.38
CA LEU A 118 2.02 2.63 -9.68
C LEU A 118 1.36 3.14 -10.96
N ASN A 119 0.96 2.22 -11.84
CA ASN A 119 0.16 2.56 -13.02
C ASN A 119 -1.31 2.24 -12.74
N LEU A 120 -2.12 3.29 -12.60
CA LEU A 120 -3.53 3.20 -12.25
C LEU A 120 -4.40 3.42 -13.49
N ASN A 121 -5.56 2.79 -13.54
CA ASN A 121 -6.48 2.98 -14.65
C ASN A 121 -7.95 2.91 -14.22
N HIS A 122 -8.76 3.80 -14.80
CA HIS A 122 -10.22 3.77 -14.73
C HIS A 122 -10.83 4.55 -15.91
N GLU A 123 -12.03 4.19 -16.36
CA GLU A 123 -12.68 4.85 -17.51
C GLU A 123 -12.90 6.36 -17.32
N LEU A 124 -13.12 6.81 -16.07
CA LEU A 124 -13.35 8.21 -15.72
C LEU A 124 -12.09 9.07 -15.70
N THR A 125 -10.92 8.45 -15.49
CA THR A 125 -9.64 9.17 -15.33
C THR A 125 -8.68 8.93 -16.48
N GLY A 126 -8.89 7.86 -17.26
CA GLY A 126 -7.84 7.27 -18.07
C GLY A 126 -6.73 6.69 -17.19
N GLN A 127 -5.56 6.48 -17.80
CA GLN A 127 -4.36 6.04 -17.10
C GLN A 127 -3.78 7.19 -16.25
N VAL A 128 -3.38 6.86 -15.03
CA VAL A 128 -2.76 7.79 -14.07
C VAL A 128 -1.55 7.11 -13.42
N ASP A 129 -0.36 7.67 -13.60
CA ASP A 129 0.87 7.13 -12.98
C ASP A 129 1.14 7.83 -11.65
N PHE A 130 1.05 7.10 -10.53
CA PHE A 130 1.46 7.61 -9.23
C PHE A 130 2.95 7.37 -9.04
N ILE A 131 3.74 8.44 -9.06
CA ILE A 131 5.19 8.39 -8.83
C ILE A 131 5.52 9.15 -7.55
N ALA A 132 6.33 8.56 -6.67
CA ALA A 132 6.81 9.21 -5.46
C ALA A 132 8.21 8.74 -5.08
N ALA A 133 8.99 9.63 -4.49
CA ALA A 133 10.25 9.32 -3.85
C ALA A 133 10.39 10.14 -2.56
N GLY A 134 11.25 9.71 -1.65
CA GLY A 134 11.46 10.42 -0.39
C GLY A 134 12.36 9.70 0.58
N GLY A 135 12.22 10.05 1.86
CA GLY A 135 13.04 9.52 2.94
C GLY A 135 12.52 8.18 3.47
N PHE A 136 13.47 7.34 3.84
CA PHE A 136 13.30 6.18 4.70
C PHE A 136 13.87 6.50 6.08
N PHE A 137 13.19 6.04 7.14
CA PHE A 137 13.44 6.46 8.51
C PHE A 137 13.55 5.26 9.46
N ASP A 138 14.24 5.49 10.57
CA ASP A 138 14.39 4.52 11.65
C ASP A 138 13.05 3.90 12.05
N GLY A 139 13.06 2.59 12.31
CA GLY A 139 11.85 1.82 12.60
C GLY A 139 11.18 1.20 11.37
N GLY A 140 11.68 1.50 10.18
CA GLY A 140 11.21 0.90 8.93
C GLY A 140 10.08 1.66 8.29
N PHE A 141 10.09 3.00 8.39
CA PHE A 141 9.03 3.84 7.84
C PHE A 141 9.55 4.62 6.63
N PHE A 142 8.70 4.85 5.65
CA PHE A 142 9.02 5.73 4.53
C PHE A 142 7.82 6.60 4.19
N HIS A 143 8.08 7.85 3.83
CA HIS A 143 7.00 8.77 3.49
C HIS A 143 7.51 9.96 2.68
N SER A 144 6.60 10.52 1.90
CA SER A 144 6.77 11.83 1.29
C SER A 144 5.41 12.51 1.14
N ARG A 145 5.43 13.84 1.06
CA ARG A 145 4.23 14.65 0.89
C ARG A 145 4.58 15.92 0.14
N ASN A 146 3.71 16.28 -0.79
CA ASN A 146 3.67 17.59 -1.44
C ASN A 146 2.21 18.07 -1.48
N ASP A 147 1.92 19.13 -2.23
CA ASP A 147 0.58 19.73 -2.29
C ASP A 147 -0.45 18.83 -3.01
N ALA A 148 0.01 17.94 -3.90
CA ALA A 148 -0.84 17.09 -4.72
C ALA A 148 -0.78 15.60 -4.33
N GLN A 149 0.20 15.15 -3.56
CA GLN A 149 0.41 13.74 -3.26
C GLN A 149 0.90 13.53 -1.82
N ARG A 150 0.50 12.40 -1.26
CA ARG A 150 1.00 11.89 0.02
C ARG A 150 1.24 10.39 -0.09
N ILE A 151 2.29 9.92 0.55
CA ILE A 151 2.55 8.49 0.76
C ILE A 151 3.09 8.28 2.17
N ALA A 152 2.63 7.21 2.82
CA ALA A 152 3.19 6.73 4.08
C ALA A 152 3.19 5.20 4.09
N GLY A 153 4.35 4.62 4.38
CA GLY A 153 4.55 3.18 4.36
C GLY A 153 5.46 2.68 5.46
N ALA A 154 5.45 1.36 5.62
CA ALA A 154 6.31 0.64 6.52
C ALA A 154 6.84 -0.65 5.87
N VAL A 155 7.97 -1.15 6.37
CA VAL A 155 8.53 -2.46 6.04
C VAL A 155 8.43 -3.42 7.21
N SER A 156 8.40 -4.73 6.94
CA SER A 156 8.68 -5.75 7.93
C SER A 156 10.10 -5.59 8.47
N PHE A 157 10.36 -6.07 9.69
CA PHE A 157 11.68 -5.88 10.29
C PHE A 157 12.79 -6.69 9.60
N ASP A 158 12.46 -7.80 8.95
CA ASP A 158 13.40 -8.56 8.12
C ASP A 158 13.55 -7.98 6.69
N GLY A 159 12.82 -6.92 6.35
CA GLY A 159 12.86 -6.29 5.03
C GLY A 159 12.24 -7.10 3.89
N THR A 160 11.49 -8.17 4.20
CA THR A 160 10.87 -9.05 3.19
C THR A 160 9.51 -8.57 2.70
N GLU A 161 8.82 -7.72 3.47
CA GLU A 161 7.53 -7.16 3.10
C GLU A 161 7.54 -5.63 3.22
N ALA A 162 6.75 -4.97 2.37
CA ALA A 162 6.46 -3.56 2.49
C ALA A 162 4.97 -3.28 2.24
N GLY A 163 4.46 -2.19 2.79
CA GLY A 163 3.10 -1.75 2.57
C GLY A 163 3.01 -0.25 2.71
N TYR A 164 2.19 0.39 1.88
CA TYR A 164 1.94 1.83 2.00
C TYR A 164 0.53 2.21 1.58
N LEU A 165 0.07 3.32 2.18
CA LEU A 165 -1.06 4.08 1.67
C LEU A 165 -0.55 5.24 0.82
N PHE A 166 -1.34 5.63 -0.18
CA PHE A 166 -1.06 6.76 -1.02
C PHE A 166 -2.32 7.57 -1.32
N GLU A 167 -2.13 8.86 -1.55
CA GLU A 167 -3.17 9.80 -1.93
C GLU A 167 -2.64 10.69 -3.05
N ARG A 168 -3.48 11.02 -4.04
CA ARG A 168 -3.18 11.96 -5.11
C ARG A 168 -4.39 12.82 -5.44
N GLN A 169 -4.22 14.14 -5.39
CA GLN A 169 -5.19 15.10 -5.89
C GLN A 169 -5.17 15.14 -7.42
N LEU A 170 -6.36 15.13 -8.01
CA LEU A 170 -6.61 15.39 -9.43
C LEU A 170 -7.45 16.67 -9.57
N GLU A 171 -7.57 17.19 -10.79
CA GLU A 171 -8.42 18.36 -11.05
C GLU A 171 -9.89 18.12 -10.66
N ALA A 172 -10.41 16.93 -10.97
CA ALA A 172 -11.81 16.56 -10.75
C ALA A 172 -12.00 15.54 -9.61
N GLY A 173 -11.11 15.49 -8.61
CA GLY A 173 -11.26 14.57 -7.48
C GLY A 173 -9.94 14.18 -6.84
N SER A 174 -9.91 13.01 -6.22
CA SER A 174 -8.68 12.45 -5.64
C SER A 174 -8.65 10.94 -5.77
N ILE A 175 -7.44 10.40 -5.81
CA ILE A 175 -7.17 8.98 -5.71
C ILE A 175 -6.64 8.70 -4.31
N ASP A 176 -7.14 7.66 -3.66
CA ASP A 176 -6.52 7.06 -2.48
C ASP A 176 -6.38 5.54 -2.65
N GLY A 177 -5.41 4.92 -1.98
CA GLY A 177 -5.21 3.49 -2.11
C GLY A 177 -4.19 2.92 -1.14
N LEU A 178 -4.15 1.59 -1.13
CA LEU A 178 -3.31 0.76 -0.27
C LEU A 178 -2.57 -0.26 -1.13
N THR A 179 -1.39 -0.65 -0.67
CA THR A 179 -0.55 -1.65 -1.35
C THR A 179 0.07 -2.62 -0.35
N LEU A 180 0.39 -3.81 -0.83
CA LEU A 180 1.20 -4.82 -0.17
C LEU A 180 2.25 -5.35 -1.16
N TRP A 181 3.49 -5.51 -0.69
CA TRP A 181 4.65 -5.83 -1.51
C TRP A 181 5.51 -6.90 -0.85
N ASN A 182 6.19 -7.71 -1.66
CA ASN A 182 7.16 -8.71 -1.23
C ASN A 182 8.52 -8.44 -1.86
N SER A 183 9.61 -8.60 -1.12
CA SER A 183 10.98 -8.42 -1.64
C SER A 183 11.27 -9.44 -2.75
N GLN A 184 12.05 -9.01 -3.76
CA GLN A 184 12.51 -9.86 -4.87
C GLN A 184 13.78 -10.65 -4.55
#